data_AF-A0A961H9R1-F1
#
_entry.id   AF-A0A961H9R1-F1
#
_cell.length_a   1.000
_cell.length_b   1.000
_cell.length_c   1.000
_cell.angle_alpha   90.00
_cell.angle_beta   90.00
_cell.angle_gamma   90.00
#
_symmetry.space_group_name_H-M   'P 1'
#
loop_
_entity.id
_entity.type
_entity.pdbx_description
1 polymer ?
#
loop_
_entity_poly.entity_id
_entity_poly.type
_entity_poly.pdbx_seq_one_letter_code
_entity_poly.pdbx_strand_id
1 'polypeptide(L)'
;MTEIERQERLPASEEVTAVAEGIYRLQLPINLPGLGHVNCYALEDERGFTVIDPGFPDPATAAALEQRFAQIGAPTSRIHTVFVTHSHPDHFGGAGRLRYTNEADIVAHRHFATHFDGDDDTELQLADAAPGASFE
;
A
#
# COMPACT_ATOMS: atom_id res chain seq x y z
N MET A 1 -28.15 -17.03 10.93
CA MET A 1 -26.91 -16.86 10.17
C MET A 1 -26.27 -15.60 10.73
N THR A 2 -25.17 -15.69 11.44
CA THR A 2 -24.48 -14.51 11.97
C THR A 2 -23.95 -13.72 10.79
N GLU A 3 -24.30 -12.45 10.69
CA GLU A 3 -23.78 -11.57 9.65
C GLU A 3 -22.28 -11.41 9.89
N ILE A 4 -21.45 -11.93 8.97
CA ILE A 4 -20.00 -11.78 9.04
C ILE A 4 -19.69 -10.40 8.47
N GLU A 5 -19.49 -9.43 9.36
CA GLU A 5 -18.98 -8.12 8.95
C GLU A 5 -17.56 -8.26 8.44
N ARG A 6 -17.28 -7.68 7.27
CA ARG A 6 -15.94 -7.67 6.73
C ARG A 6 -15.09 -6.70 7.56
N GLN A 7 -13.91 -7.16 7.98
CA GLN A 7 -13.07 -6.45 8.94
C GLN A 7 -12.67 -5.05 8.45
N GLU A 8 -12.42 -4.88 7.15
CA GLU A 8 -12.03 -3.59 6.56
C GLU A 8 -13.16 -2.52 6.58
N ARG A 9 -14.38 -2.90 6.95
CA ARG A 9 -15.50 -1.96 7.19
C ARG A 9 -15.55 -1.43 8.61
N LEU A 10 -14.82 -2.05 9.53
CA LEU A 10 -14.71 -1.56 10.90
C LEU A 10 -13.79 -0.34 10.96
N PRO A 11 -13.99 0.59 11.92
CA PRO A 11 -13.07 1.68 12.15
C PRO A 11 -11.64 1.17 12.34
N ALA A 12 -10.65 1.97 11.91
CA ALA A 12 -9.25 1.66 12.16
C ALA A 12 -8.99 1.55 13.67
N SER A 13 -8.39 0.44 14.10
CA SER A 13 -7.86 0.30 15.44
C SER A 13 -6.77 1.33 15.70
N GLU A 14 -6.74 1.83 16.93
CA GLU A 14 -5.63 2.65 17.42
C GLU A 14 -4.40 1.84 17.80
N GLU A 15 -4.54 0.54 18.01
CA GLU A 15 -3.46 -0.34 18.43
C GLU A 15 -2.63 -0.85 17.24
N VAL A 16 -1.32 -0.93 17.44
CA VAL A 16 -0.41 -1.64 16.55
C VAL A 16 -0.34 -3.12 16.94
N THR A 17 -0.60 -4.01 15.99
CA THR A 17 -0.42 -5.45 16.21
C THR A 17 1.00 -5.86 15.82
N ALA A 18 1.80 -6.34 16.78
CA ALA A 18 3.05 -7.05 16.45
C ALA A 18 2.71 -8.42 15.86
N VAL A 19 3.10 -8.65 14.60
CA VAL A 19 2.86 -9.91 13.88
C VAL A 19 4.02 -10.87 14.10
N ALA A 20 5.25 -10.34 14.05
CA ALA A 20 6.50 -11.03 14.37
C ALA A 20 7.53 -9.97 14.81
N GLU A 21 8.74 -10.42 15.18
CA GLU A 21 9.86 -9.51 15.44
C GLU A 21 10.13 -8.62 14.21
N GLY A 22 10.13 -7.30 14.40
CA GLY A 22 10.31 -6.33 13.32
C GLY A 22 9.14 -6.23 12.33
N ILE A 23 8.00 -6.91 12.55
CA ILE A 23 6.85 -6.87 11.63
C ILE A 23 5.61 -6.40 12.39
N TYR A 24 5.08 -5.26 11.96
CA TYR A 24 3.96 -4.59 12.60
C TYR A 24 2.81 -4.41 11.61
N ARG A 25 1.59 -4.66 12.07
CA ARG A 25 0.37 -4.32 11.34
C ARG A 25 -0.28 -3.09 11.98
N LEU A 26 -0.53 -2.09 11.15
CA LEU A 26 -1.16 -0.82 11.46
C LEU A 26 -2.51 -0.78 10.72
N GLN A 27 -3.56 -0.28 11.35
CA GLN A 27 -4.80 0.04 10.64
C GLN A 27 -4.84 1.54 10.40
N LEU A 28 -4.96 1.94 9.14
CA LEU A 28 -5.06 3.34 8.73
C LEU A 28 -6.49 3.64 8.30
N PRO A 29 -7.11 4.72 8.80
CA PRO A 29 -8.51 5.03 8.52
C PRO A 29 -8.70 5.34 7.04
N ILE A 30 -9.85 4.95 6.49
CA ILE A 30 -10.30 5.39 5.17
C ILE A 30 -11.60 6.16 5.35
N ASN A 31 -11.59 7.44 5.00
CA ASN A 31 -12.78 8.29 5.12
C ASN A 31 -13.64 8.26 3.84
N LEU A 32 -14.00 7.07 3.38
CA LEU A 32 -14.86 6.86 2.22
C LEU A 32 -16.09 6.00 2.57
N PRO A 33 -17.28 6.28 2.00
CA PRO A 33 -18.49 5.51 2.31
C PRO A 33 -18.31 4.00 2.09
N GLY A 34 -18.61 3.21 3.11
CA GLY A 34 -18.54 1.75 3.05
C GLY A 34 -17.16 1.15 3.30
N LEU A 35 -16.15 1.98 3.58
CA LEU A 35 -14.81 1.57 4.03
C LEU A 35 -14.57 2.08 5.45
N GLY A 36 -13.78 1.33 6.22
CA GLY A 36 -13.38 1.70 7.57
C GLY A 36 -11.88 1.89 7.70
N HIS A 37 -11.09 0.93 7.20
CA HIS A 37 -9.63 1.02 7.22
C HIS A 37 -8.95 0.15 6.16
N VAL A 38 -7.67 0.44 5.93
CA VAL A 38 -6.72 -0.45 5.25
C VAL A 38 -5.68 -0.95 6.23
N ASN A 39 -5.21 -2.17 6.02
CA ASN A 39 -4.05 -2.68 6.74
C ASN A 39 -2.78 -2.17 6.06
N CYS A 40 -1.97 -1.45 6.82
CA CYS A 40 -0.63 -1.04 6.47
C CYS A 40 0.35 -1.92 7.28
N TYR A 41 1.45 -2.36 6.68
CA TYR A 41 2.48 -3.10 7.40
C TYR A 41 3.77 -2.30 7.47
N ALA A 42 4.47 -2.35 8.60
CA ALA A 42 5.80 -1.79 8.77
C ALA A 42 6.78 -2.92 9.06
N LEU A 43 7.82 -3.01 8.23
CA LEU A 43 8.85 -4.05 8.27
C LEU A 43 10.17 -3.35 8.63
N GLU A 44 10.71 -3.65 9.81
CA GLU A 44 11.95 -3.08 10.30
C GLU A 44 13.17 -3.82 9.75
N ASP A 45 14.16 -3.06 9.32
CA ASP A 45 15.49 -3.53 8.97
C ASP A 45 16.57 -2.55 9.49
N GLU A 46 17.83 -2.82 9.15
CA GLU A 46 18.98 -2.01 9.57
C GLU A 46 18.94 -0.55 9.07
N ARG A 47 18.21 -0.25 7.99
CA ARG A 47 18.07 1.09 7.41
C ARG A 47 16.91 1.85 8.03
N GLY A 48 15.90 1.15 8.56
CA GLY A 48 14.68 1.74 9.07
C GLY A 48 13.48 0.86 8.73
N PHE A 49 12.51 1.42 8.01
CA PHE A 49 11.27 0.71 7.71
C PHE A 49 10.95 0.68 6.22
N THR A 50 10.51 -0.50 5.77
CA THR A 50 9.67 -0.63 4.58
C THR A 50 8.21 -0.61 5.02
N VAL A 51 7.41 0.24 4.40
CA VAL A 51 5.95 0.28 4.63
C VAL A 51 5.22 -0.36 3.45
N ILE A 52 4.29 -1.26 3.74
CA ILE A 52 3.38 -1.85 2.75
C ILE A 52 2.03 -1.15 2.84
N ASP A 53 1.53 -0.67 1.71
CA ASP A 53 0.22 -0.04 1.55
C ASP A 53 -0.03 1.13 2.53
N PRO A 54 0.60 2.30 2.33
CA PRO A 54 0.62 3.42 3.28
C PRO A 54 -0.69 4.20 3.43
N GLY A 55 -1.80 3.66 2.94
CA GLY A 55 -3.12 4.25 3.12
C GLY A 55 -3.54 5.25 2.04
N PHE A 56 -4.72 5.83 2.25
CA PHE A 56 -5.32 6.84 1.39
C PHE A 56 -4.54 8.18 1.49
N PRO A 57 -4.50 9.03 0.44
CA PRO A 57 -3.70 10.25 0.45
C PRO A 57 -4.42 11.41 1.16
N ASP A 58 -4.79 11.22 2.42
CA ASP A 58 -5.45 12.25 3.24
C ASP A 58 -4.67 12.57 4.54
N PRO A 59 -4.91 13.75 5.15
CA PRO A 59 -4.22 14.13 6.38
C PRO A 59 -4.52 13.22 7.59
N ALA A 60 -5.70 12.61 7.65
CA ALA A 60 -6.09 11.75 8.76
C ALA A 60 -5.31 10.43 8.74
N THR A 61 -5.14 9.85 7.55
CA THR A 61 -4.32 8.66 7.28
C THR A 61 -2.86 8.95 7.61
N ALA A 62 -2.32 10.09 7.17
CA ALA A 62 -0.95 10.47 7.49
C ALA A 62 -0.72 10.65 9.01
N ALA A 63 -1.65 11.32 9.70
CA ALA A 63 -1.58 11.47 11.15
C ALA A 63 -1.70 10.12 11.89
N ALA A 64 -2.57 9.23 11.40
CA ALA A 64 -2.67 7.88 11.94
C ALA A 64 -1.33 7.11 11.76
N LEU A 65 -0.72 7.17 10.58
CA LEU A 65 0.58 6.53 10.34
C LEU A 65 1.66 7.03 11.31
N GLU A 66 1.75 8.35 11.50
CA GLU A 66 2.67 8.97 12.47
C GLU A 66 2.43 8.49 13.91
N GLN A 67 1.16 8.43 14.34
CA GLN A 67 0.79 7.91 15.66
C GLN A 67 1.14 6.43 15.83
N ARG A 68 0.90 5.59 14.81
CA ARG A 68 1.22 4.16 14.87
C ARG A 68 2.73 3.92 14.90
N PHE A 69 3.51 4.70 14.14
CA PHE A 69 4.97 4.67 14.20
C PHE A 69 5.50 5.07 15.60
N ALA A 70 4.90 6.10 16.22
CA ALA A 70 5.26 6.48 17.58
C ALA A 70 5.05 5.35 18.60
N GLN A 71 4.00 4.52 18.43
CA GLN A 71 3.75 3.36 19.33
C GLN A 71 4.81 2.27 19.22
N ILE A 72 5.43 2.10 18.04
CA ILE A 72 6.55 1.16 17.85
C ILE A 72 7.92 1.79 18.16
N GLY A 73 7.95 3.02 18.68
CA GLY A 73 9.18 3.69 19.08
C GLY A 73 10.03 4.24 17.93
N ALA A 74 9.44 4.44 16.74
CA ALA A 74 10.13 4.96 15.57
C ALA A 74 9.43 6.19 14.97
N PRO A 75 10.15 7.16 14.41
CA PRO A 75 9.53 8.21 13.61
C PRO A 75 9.28 7.71 12.19
N THR A 76 8.26 8.25 11.52
CA THR A 76 7.98 7.97 10.11
C THR A 76 9.13 8.40 9.19
N SER A 77 10.01 9.31 9.61
CA SER A 77 11.21 9.69 8.85
C SER A 77 12.22 8.56 8.65
N ARG A 78 12.09 7.43 9.36
CA ARG A 78 12.90 6.21 9.11
C ARG A 78 12.29 5.31 8.02
N ILE A 79 11.15 5.66 7.44
CA ILE A 79 10.60 4.92 6.30
C ILE A 79 11.49 5.20 5.09
N HIS A 80 12.13 4.16 4.57
CA HIS A 80 13.02 4.23 3.42
C HIS A 80 12.42 3.66 2.14
N THR A 81 11.42 2.77 2.25
CA THR A 81 10.75 2.15 1.11
C THR A 81 9.25 2.07 1.35
N VAL A 82 8.47 2.28 0.29
CA VAL A 82 7.05 1.97 0.20
C VAL A 82 6.87 0.82 -0.80
N PHE A 83 6.25 -0.26 -0.36
CA PHE A 83 5.81 -1.35 -1.22
C PHE A 83 4.30 -1.26 -1.43
N VAL A 84 3.87 -1.25 -2.68
CA VAL A 84 2.44 -1.18 -3.05
C VAL A 84 2.00 -2.54 -3.57
N THR A 85 0.98 -3.12 -2.94
CA THR A 85 0.51 -4.46 -3.31
C THR A 85 -0.29 -4.44 -4.61
N HIS A 86 -1.16 -3.45 -4.81
CA HIS A 86 -2.00 -3.30 -5.99
C HIS A 86 -2.57 -1.88 -6.14
N SER A 87 -3.24 -1.63 -7.26
CA SER A 87 -3.61 -0.29 -7.75
C SER A 87 -4.92 0.30 -7.21
N HIS A 88 -5.31 0.00 -5.96
CA HIS A 88 -6.40 0.73 -5.33
C HIS A 88 -5.89 1.95 -4.54
N PRO A 89 -6.56 3.12 -4.60
CA PRO A 89 -6.05 4.37 -4.02
C PRO A 89 -5.78 4.33 -2.51
N ASP A 90 -6.48 3.49 -1.76
CA ASP A 90 -6.26 3.27 -0.34
C ASP A 90 -5.00 2.45 -0.05
N HIS A 91 -4.43 1.77 -1.04
CA HIS A 91 -3.17 1.05 -0.91
C HIS A 91 -1.98 1.89 -1.40
N PHE A 92 -2.09 2.56 -2.56
CA PHE A 92 -0.96 3.31 -3.10
C PHE A 92 -0.93 4.80 -2.72
N GLY A 93 -2.05 5.37 -2.27
CA GLY A 93 -2.23 6.81 -2.19
C GLY A 93 -1.18 7.54 -1.36
N GLY A 94 -0.86 7.01 -0.18
CA GLY A 94 0.13 7.58 0.73
C GLY A 94 1.57 7.53 0.20
N ALA A 95 1.85 6.75 -0.85
CA ALA A 95 3.21 6.56 -1.36
C ALA A 95 3.83 7.86 -1.88
N GLY A 96 3.03 8.71 -2.56
CA GLY A 96 3.49 9.99 -3.09
C GLY A 96 3.95 10.95 -1.99
N ARG A 97 3.23 11.00 -0.85
CA ARG A 97 3.64 11.80 0.32
C ARG A 97 4.97 11.30 0.87
N LEU A 98 5.10 9.99 1.11
CA LEU A 98 6.32 9.40 1.67
C LEU A 98 7.52 9.57 0.72
N ARG A 99 7.33 9.48 -0.59
CA ARG A 99 8.38 9.82 -1.55
C ARG A 99 8.84 11.27 -1.40
N TYR A 100 7.89 12.20 -1.25
CA TYR A 100 8.21 13.62 -1.11
C TYR A 100 8.87 13.96 0.23
N THR A 101 8.38 13.39 1.34
CA THR A 101 8.85 13.74 2.69
C THR A 101 10.08 12.95 3.13
N ASN A 102 10.27 11.74 2.62
CA ASN A 102 11.31 10.81 3.07
C ASN A 102 12.31 10.43 1.99
N GLU A 103 12.08 10.84 0.73
CA GLU A 103 12.83 10.31 -0.42
C GLU A 103 12.72 8.78 -0.55
N ALA A 104 11.63 8.21 -0.02
CA ALA A 104 11.44 6.75 0.02
C ALA A 104 11.33 6.15 -1.39
N ASP A 105 11.97 5.00 -1.61
CA ASP A 105 11.79 4.22 -2.83
C ASP A 105 10.34 3.74 -2.92
N ILE A 106 9.76 3.75 -4.12
CA ILE A 106 8.43 3.15 -4.36
C ILE A 106 8.63 1.88 -5.17
N VAL A 107 8.23 0.75 -4.60
CA VAL A 107 8.28 -0.57 -5.21
C VAL A 107 6.86 -1.04 -5.47
N ALA A 108 6.59 -1.48 -6.69
CA ALA A 108 5.32 -2.08 -7.07
C ALA A 108 5.58 -3.16 -8.13
N HIS A 109 4.55 -3.96 -8.43
CA HIS A 109 4.62 -4.90 -9.54
C HIS A 109 4.84 -4.18 -10.87
N ARG A 110 5.49 -4.82 -11.86
CA ARG A 110 5.74 -4.24 -13.19
C ARG A 110 4.48 -3.87 -14.00
N HIS A 111 3.33 -4.41 -13.59
CA HIS A 111 2.01 -4.12 -14.17
C HIS A 111 1.18 -3.21 -13.25
N PHE A 112 1.80 -2.58 -12.27
CA PHE A 112 1.13 -1.53 -11.50
C PHE A 112 0.76 -0.39 -12.46
N ALA A 113 -0.52 -0.19 -12.61
CA ALA A 113 -1.12 0.90 -13.37
C ALA A 113 -2.26 1.49 -12.56
N THR A 114 -2.42 2.80 -12.63
CA THR A 114 -3.50 3.56 -11.99
C THR A 114 -4.49 4.01 -13.05
N HIS A 115 -5.67 4.45 -12.63
CA HIS A 115 -6.67 5.04 -13.52
C HIS A 115 -6.18 6.35 -14.18
N PHE A 116 -5.01 6.87 -13.80
CA PHE A 116 -4.40 8.06 -14.38
C PHE A 116 -3.38 7.74 -15.48
N ASP A 117 -2.93 6.49 -15.60
CA ASP A 117 -1.83 6.13 -16.50
C ASP A 117 -2.25 6.07 -17.99
N GLY A 118 -3.55 6.25 -18.28
CA GLY A 118 -4.08 6.16 -19.64
C GLY A 118 -4.08 4.72 -20.18
N ASP A 119 -4.87 4.47 -21.21
CA ASP A 119 -4.92 3.15 -21.88
C ASP A 119 -3.68 2.97 -22.76
N ASP A 120 -2.50 2.76 -22.18
CA ASP A 120 -1.27 2.45 -22.93
C ASP A 120 -1.10 0.93 -23.15
N ASP A 121 -2.20 0.18 -23.06
CA ASP A 121 -2.23 -1.29 -23.22
C ASP A 121 -2.24 -1.77 -24.69
N THR A 122 -2.09 -0.87 -25.67
CA THR A 122 -2.13 -1.25 -27.10
C THR A 122 -0.88 -1.97 -27.61
N GLU A 123 0.25 -1.97 -26.89
CA GLU A 123 1.52 -2.48 -27.44
C GLU A 123 1.89 -3.90 -26.99
N LEU A 124 1.28 -4.44 -25.92
CA LEU A 124 1.65 -5.75 -25.36
C LEU A 124 0.78 -6.93 -25.82
N GLN A 125 -0.31 -6.69 -26.54
CA GLN A 125 -1.15 -7.78 -27.10
C GLN A 125 -0.66 -8.32 -28.45
N LEU A 126 0.38 -7.74 -29.05
CA LEU A 126 0.88 -8.16 -30.38
C LEU A 126 2.11 -9.08 -30.34
N ALA A 127 2.73 -9.29 -29.17
CA ALA A 127 3.96 -10.10 -29.07
C ALA A 127 3.74 -11.59 -28.74
N ASP A 128 2.57 -11.97 -28.23
CA ASP A 128 2.27 -13.36 -27.81
C ASP A 128 1.45 -14.18 -28.81
N ALA A 129 1.25 -13.68 -30.04
CA ALA A 129 0.59 -14.42 -31.11
C ALA A 129 1.59 -14.93 -32.16
N ALA A 130 2.34 -15.98 -31.81
CA ALA A 130 2.81 -16.96 -32.80
C ALA A 130 2.85 -18.35 -32.15
N PRO A 131 2.23 -19.37 -32.78
CA PRO A 131 2.98 -20.09 -33.81
C PRO A 131 2.11 -20.57 -34.98
N GLY A 132 2.59 -20.35 -36.20
CA GLY A 132 1.95 -20.82 -37.43
C GLY A 132 2.98 -21.03 -38.54
N ALA A 133 3.97 -21.88 -38.28
CA ALA A 133 4.78 -22.43 -39.35
C ALA A 133 3.90 -23.38 -40.19
N SER A 134 3.64 -23.00 -41.43
CA SER A 134 3.27 -23.94 -42.49
C SER A 134 4.15 -23.64 -43.70
N PHE A 135 4.84 -24.68 -44.14
CA PHE A 135 5.67 -24.70 -45.34
C PHE A 135 4.76 -24.83 -46.56
N GLU A 136 4.95 -23.95 -47.54
CA GLU A 136 5.03 -24.27 -48.98
C GLU A 136 6.11 -23.38 -49.61
#